data_AF-A0A6L3A5C0-F1
#
_entry.id   AF-A0A6L3A5C0-F1
#
_cell.length_a   1.000
_cell.length_b   1.000
_cell.length_c   1.000
_cell.angle_alpha   90.00
_cell.angle_beta   90.00
_cell.angle_gamma   90.00
#
_symmetry.space_group_name_H-M   'P 1'
#
loop_
_entity.id
_entity.type
_entity.pdbx_description
1 polymer ?
#
loop_
_entity_poly.entity_id
_entity_poly.type
_entity_poly.pdbx_seq_one_letter_code
_entity_poly.pdbx_strand_id
1 'polypeptide(L)'
;MTAITTRPDLSAGSYRVWQRNRDVQFRLWRTELIGVVVEPFVVILALGLGLGQFVKLNSGEEYVAFLTPGLLAMFPMFAAVFECAWGSYVRLEMQHTYDAIIATPVSVDDVITGEI
;
A
#
# COMPACT_ATOMS: atom_id res chain seq x y z
N MET A 1 23.88 -27.84 0.64
CA MET A 1 22.84 -27.04 -0.05
C MET A 1 21.53 -27.78 0.18
N THR A 2 20.94 -27.59 1.36
CA THR A 2 19.88 -28.48 1.88
C THR A 2 18.55 -27.74 1.80
N ALA A 3 17.55 -28.43 1.27
CA ALA A 3 16.31 -27.87 0.76
C ALA A 3 15.52 -27.05 1.80
N ILE A 4 15.21 -25.80 1.44
CA ILE A 4 14.23 -24.93 2.10
C ILE A 4 12.84 -25.49 1.80
N THR A 5 12.39 -26.47 2.59
CA THR A 5 10.99 -26.95 2.56
C THR A 5 10.48 -27.23 3.97
N THR A 6 10.91 -26.45 4.95
CA THR A 6 10.22 -26.41 6.24
C THR A 6 8.87 -25.74 6.03
N ARG A 7 7.79 -26.39 6.50
CA ARG A 7 6.47 -25.77 6.52
C ARG A 7 6.56 -24.47 7.33
N PRO A 8 5.92 -23.38 6.88
CA PRO A 8 5.97 -22.12 7.62
C PRO A 8 5.37 -22.32 9.02
N ASP A 9 6.03 -21.78 10.04
CA ASP A 9 5.62 -21.86 11.44
C ASP A 9 4.60 -20.76 11.73
N LEU A 10 3.38 -20.97 11.21
CA LEU A 10 2.26 -20.06 11.36
C LEU A 10 1.45 -20.39 12.61
N SER A 11 1.23 -19.38 13.43
CA SER A 11 0.44 -19.45 14.64
C SER A 11 -0.66 -18.39 14.66
N ALA A 12 -1.42 -18.32 15.74
CA ALA A 12 -2.35 -17.21 15.98
C ALA A 12 -1.63 -15.85 16.09
N GLY A 13 -0.30 -15.84 16.23
CA GLY A 13 0.55 -14.65 16.22
C GLY A 13 0.38 -13.82 14.94
N SER A 14 0.31 -14.46 13.77
CA SER A 14 0.05 -13.81 12.47
C SER A 14 -1.15 -12.85 12.53
N TYR A 15 -2.28 -13.34 13.07
CA TYR A 15 -3.50 -12.54 13.18
C TYR A 15 -3.34 -11.35 14.14
N ARG A 16 -2.56 -11.51 15.22
CA ARG A 16 -2.30 -10.41 16.17
C ARG A 16 -1.42 -9.32 15.56
N VAL A 17 -0.44 -9.72 14.76
CA VAL A 17 0.40 -8.77 13.98
C VAL A 17 -0.47 -8.00 12.99
N TRP A 18 -1.30 -8.71 12.21
CA TRP A 18 -2.25 -8.08 11.29
C TRP A 18 -3.20 -7.12 12.00
N GLN A 19 -3.79 -7.54 13.13
CA GLN A 19 -4.67 -6.69 13.93
C GLN A 19 -3.94 -5.41 14.39
N ARG A 20 -2.69 -5.52 14.84
CA ARG A 20 -1.88 -4.38 15.25
C ARG A 20 -1.64 -3.42 14.08
N ASN A 21 -1.32 -3.92 12.90
CA ASN A 21 -1.12 -3.09 11.71
C ASN A 21 -2.42 -2.38 11.30
N ARG A 22 -3.53 -3.12 11.30
CA ARG A 22 -4.88 -2.56 11.07
C ARG A 22 -5.24 -1.46 12.06
N ASP A 23 -4.98 -1.67 13.35
CA ASP A 23 -5.32 -0.71 14.40
C ASP A 23 -4.45 0.56 14.30
N VAL A 24 -3.18 0.44 13.90
CA VAL A 24 -2.30 1.58 13.58
C VAL A 24 -2.82 2.32 12.33
N GLN A 25 -3.19 1.59 11.28
CA GLN A 25 -3.78 2.17 10.06
C GLN A 25 -5.05 2.96 10.38
N PHE A 26 -5.97 2.40 11.19
CA PHE A 26 -7.19 3.11 11.61
C PHE A 26 -6.95 4.24 12.60
N ARG A 27 -5.75 4.36 13.18
CA ARG A 27 -5.38 5.53 13.96
C ARG A 27 -4.83 6.64 13.07
N LEU A 28 -4.11 6.28 12.01
CA LEU A 28 -3.46 7.20 11.09
C LEU A 28 -4.27 7.51 9.82
N TRP A 29 -5.40 6.84 9.61
CA TRP A 29 -6.19 6.90 8.38
C TRP A 29 -6.48 8.31 7.89
N ARG A 30 -6.73 9.26 8.79
CA ARG A 30 -7.01 10.65 8.42
C ARG A 30 -5.80 11.30 7.79
N THR A 31 -4.62 11.08 8.36
CA THR A 31 -3.38 11.69 7.89
C THR A 31 -2.91 11.02 6.60
N GLU A 32 -3.02 9.69 6.52
CA GLU A 32 -2.50 8.92 5.39
C GLU A 32 -3.44 8.92 4.17
N LEU A 33 -4.75 8.73 4.37
CA LEU A 33 -5.69 8.63 3.24
C LEU A 33 -5.96 9.97 2.58
N ILE A 34 -5.90 11.09 3.30
CA ILE A 34 -6.18 12.40 2.69
C ILE A 34 -5.19 12.69 1.55
N GLY A 35 -3.90 12.43 1.75
CA GLY A 35 -2.90 12.62 0.70
C GLY A 35 -3.18 11.74 -0.53
N VAL A 36 -3.33 10.43 -0.29
CA VAL A 36 -3.53 9.42 -1.34
C VAL A 36 -4.84 9.63 -2.12
N VAL A 37 -5.89 10.15 -1.47
CA VAL A 37 -7.19 10.37 -2.11
C VAL A 37 -7.24 11.70 -2.84
N VAL A 38 -6.68 12.77 -2.30
CA VAL A 38 -6.77 14.10 -2.93
C VAL A 38 -5.95 14.18 -4.21
N GLU A 39 -4.77 13.57 -4.21
CA GLU A 39 -3.84 13.60 -5.35
C GLU A 39 -4.46 13.15 -6.69
N PRO A 40 -5.09 11.97 -6.83
CA PRO A 40 -5.69 11.55 -8.10
C PRO A 40 -6.74 12.54 -8.61
N PHE A 41 -7.56 13.14 -7.73
CA PHE A 41 -8.53 14.14 -8.15
C PHE A 41 -7.87 15.42 -8.65
N VAL A 42 -6.79 15.87 -8.00
CA VAL A 42 -6.02 17.04 -8.45
C VAL A 42 -5.38 16.76 -9.82
N VAL A 43 -4.82 15.57 -10.03
CA VAL A 43 -4.23 15.19 -11.33
C VAL A 43 -5.30 15.08 -12.42
N ILE A 44 -6.45 14.45 -12.14
CA ILE A 44 -7.57 14.36 -13.08
C ILE A 44 -8.12 15.74 -13.40
N LEU A 45 -8.23 16.64 -12.42
CA LEU A 45 -8.67 18.02 -12.64
C LEU A 45 -7.68 18.76 -13.56
N ALA A 46 -6.39 18.70 -13.25
CA ALA A 46 -5.34 19.40 -13.98
C ALA A 46 -5.19 18.88 -15.42
N LEU A 47 -5.09 17.57 -15.60
CA LEU A 47 -4.93 16.96 -16.92
C LEU A 47 -6.24 16.91 -17.70
N GLY A 48 -7.33 16.59 -17.02
CA GLY A 48 -8.65 16.48 -17.64
C GLY A 48 -9.19 17.82 -18.12
N LEU A 49 -9.24 18.84 -17.26
CA LEU A 49 -9.75 20.16 -17.65
C LEU A 49 -8.70 21.02 -18.35
N GLY A 50 -7.41 20.89 -17.99
CA GLY A 50 -6.34 21.66 -18.61
C GLY A 50 -5.95 21.08 -19.96
N LEU A 51 -5.37 19.87 -19.96
CA LEU A 51 -4.83 19.25 -21.18
C LEU A 51 -5.94 18.73 -22.12
N GLY A 52 -7.08 18.29 -21.56
CA GLY A 52 -8.22 17.79 -22.34
C GLY A 52 -8.83 18.80 -23.32
N GLN A 53 -8.57 20.10 -23.15
CA GLN A 53 -8.98 21.13 -24.12
C GLN A 53 -8.17 21.10 -25.42
N PHE A 54 -6.92 20.61 -25.35
CA PHE A 54 -5.99 20.58 -26.47
C PHE A 54 -5.89 19.20 -27.12
N VAL A 55 -6.24 18.15 -26.39
CA VAL A 55 -6.12 16.76 -26.85
C VAL A 55 -7.46 16.26 -27.39
N LYS A 56 -7.46 15.90 -28.68
CA LYS A 56 -8.57 15.19 -29.31
C LYS A 56 -8.19 13.74 -29.54
N LEU A 57 -8.98 12.82 -29.00
CA LEU A 57 -8.80 11.40 -29.22
C LEU A 57 -9.41 11.00 -30.57
N ASN A 58 -8.73 10.11 -31.30
CA ASN A 58 -9.23 9.56 -32.56
C ASN A 58 -10.52 8.73 -32.38
N SER A 59 -10.76 8.22 -31.16
CA SER A 59 -11.98 7.50 -30.78
C SER A 59 -13.20 8.39 -30.58
N GLY A 60 -13.03 9.72 -30.52
CA GLY A 60 -14.12 10.67 -30.26
C GLY A 60 -14.55 10.80 -28.79
N GLU A 61 -13.92 10.05 -27.88
CA GLU A 61 -14.18 10.15 -26.43
C GLU A 61 -13.51 11.39 -25.81
N GLU A 62 -14.03 11.81 -24.66
CA GLU A 62 -13.39 12.87 -23.87
C GLU A 62 -12.08 12.36 -23.25
N TYR A 63 -11.03 13.18 -23.31
CA TYR A 63 -9.71 12.86 -22.76
C TYR A 63 -9.76 12.46 -21.28
N VAL A 64 -10.63 13.12 -20.50
CA VAL A 64 -10.86 12.82 -19.08
C VAL A 64 -11.37 11.39 -18.89
N ALA A 65 -12.34 10.96 -19.70
CA ALA A 65 -12.94 9.64 -19.61
C ALA A 65 -11.92 8.53 -19.94
N PHE A 66 -11.02 8.79 -20.89
CA PHE A 66 -9.93 7.88 -21.24
C PHE A 66 -8.87 7.76 -20.12
N LEU A 67 -8.49 8.87 -19.50
CA LEU A 67 -7.38 8.93 -18.54
C LEU A 67 -7.78 8.48 -17.11
N THR A 68 -9.00 8.79 -16.69
CA THR A 68 -9.52 8.48 -15.34
C THR A 68 -9.32 7.04 -14.88
N PRO A 69 -9.69 5.99 -15.65
CA PRO A 69 -9.55 4.60 -15.20
C PRO A 69 -8.09 4.18 -14.98
N GLY A 70 -7.18 4.70 -15.81
CA GLY A 70 -5.74 4.43 -15.67
C GLY A 70 -5.18 5.02 -14.37
N LEU A 71 -5.55 6.25 -14.04
CA LEU A 71 -5.15 6.88 -12.79
C LEU A 71 -5.77 6.19 -11.57
N LEU A 72 -7.07 5.84 -11.64
CA LEU A 72 -7.73 5.13 -10.54
C LEU A 72 -7.12 3.75 -10.25
N ALA A 73 -6.49 3.09 -11.24
CA ALA A 73 -5.72 1.87 -11.02
C ALA A 73 -4.30 2.17 -10.50
N MET A 74 -3.64 3.17 -11.06
CA MET A 74 -2.25 3.51 -10.76
C MET A 74 -2.05 3.98 -9.32
N PHE A 75 -2.88 4.93 -8.83
CA PHE A 75 -2.68 5.53 -7.51
C PHE A 75 -2.76 4.52 -6.34
N PRO A 76 -3.80 3.66 -6.24
CA PRO A 76 -3.85 2.62 -5.23
C PRO A 76 -2.70 1.61 -5.33
N MET A 77 -2.29 1.26 -6.55
CA MET A 77 -1.14 0.39 -6.76
C MET A 77 0.15 1.01 -6.20
N PHE A 78 0.39 2.30 -6.49
CA PHE A 78 1.54 3.02 -5.95
C PHE A 78 1.49 3.08 -4.42
N ALA A 79 0.33 3.41 -3.83
CA ALA A 79 0.17 3.44 -2.38
C ALA A 79 0.48 2.08 -1.73
N ALA A 80 -0.02 0.98 -2.30
CA ALA A 80 0.25 -0.36 -1.81
C ALA A 80 1.74 -0.73 -1.90
N VAL A 81 2.40 -0.40 -3.02
CA VAL A 81 3.84 -0.67 -3.18
C VAL A 81 4.67 0.13 -2.19
N PHE A 82 4.35 1.41 -1.97
CA PHE A 82 5.06 2.22 -0.99
C PHE A 82 4.93 1.66 0.41
N GLU A 83 3.75 1.18 0.80
CA GLU A 83 3.57 0.64 2.14
C GLU A 83 4.25 -0.73 2.32
N CYS A 84 4.15 -1.62 1.33
CA CYS A 84 4.80 -2.92 1.39
C CYS A 84 6.33 -2.83 1.30
N ALA A 85 6.88 -1.85 0.60
CA ALA A 85 8.33 -1.68 0.46
C ALA A 85 8.89 -0.73 1.53
N TRP A 86 8.51 0.54 1.48
CA TRP A 86 9.06 1.58 2.35
C TRP A 86 8.51 1.47 3.77
N GLY A 87 7.21 1.29 3.94
CA GLY A 87 6.57 1.11 5.26
C GLY A 87 7.19 -0.07 6.03
N SER A 88 7.32 -1.21 5.35
CA SER A 88 8.00 -2.39 5.90
C SER A 88 9.46 -2.14 6.27
N TYR A 89 10.22 -1.45 5.42
CA TYR A 89 11.62 -1.13 5.70
C TYR A 89 11.77 -0.21 6.91
N VAL A 90 10.92 0.81 7.03
CA VAL A 90 10.92 1.72 8.18
C VAL A 90 10.60 0.96 9.46
N ARG A 91 9.64 0.03 9.43
CA ARG A 91 9.29 -0.83 10.58
C ARG A 91 10.44 -1.77 10.96
N LEU A 92 11.19 -2.27 9.98
CA LEU A 92 12.36 -3.13 10.19
C LEU A 92 13.53 -2.34 10.77
N GLU A 93 14.02 -1.32 10.07
CA GLU A 93 15.33 -0.72 10.31
C GLU A 93 15.27 0.51 11.20
N MET A 94 14.29 1.39 11.00
CA MET A 94 14.26 2.68 11.72
C MET A 94 13.51 2.57 13.05
N GLN A 95 12.39 1.84 13.04
CA GLN A 95 11.52 1.70 14.21
C GLN A 95 11.86 0.45 15.03
N HIS A 96 12.66 -0.49 14.50
CA HIS A 96 12.96 -1.78 15.13
C HIS A 96 11.70 -2.50 15.66
N THR A 97 10.58 -2.32 14.95
CA THR A 97 9.28 -2.86 15.34
C THR A 97 9.28 -4.37 15.22
N TYR A 98 9.86 -4.91 14.15
CA TYR A 98 9.91 -6.36 13.95
C TYR A 98 10.77 -7.03 15.01
N ASP A 99 11.90 -6.42 15.39
CA ASP A 99 12.76 -6.89 16.49
C ASP A 99 12.00 -6.94 17.82
N ALA A 100 11.15 -5.94 18.09
CA ALA A 100 10.31 -5.93 19.28
C ALA A 100 9.22 -7.01 19.25
N ILE A 101 8.64 -7.31 18.09
CA ILE A 101 7.59 -8.33 17.95
C ILE A 101 8.18 -9.74 18.14
N ILE A 102 9.33 -10.05 17.52
CA ILE A 102 9.97 -11.36 17.62
C ILE A 102 10.58 -11.65 19.00
N ALA A 103 10.70 -10.63 19.86
CA ALA A 103 11.03 -10.81 21.27
C ALA A 103 9.88 -11.44 22.08
N THR A 104 8.67 -11.51 21.50
CA THR A 104 7.51 -12.21 22.04
C THR A 104 7.39 -13.62 21.42
N PRO A 105 6.46 -14.49 21.86
CA PRO A 105 6.23 -15.82 21.27
C PRO A 105 5.64 -15.80 19.84
N VAL A 106 6.07 -14.89 18.97
CA VAL A 106 5.63 -14.73 17.58
C VAL A 106 6.83 -15.04 16.68
N SER A 107 6.64 -15.92 15.68
CA SER A 107 7.70 -16.32 14.75
C SER A 107 7.94 -15.26 13.67
N VAL A 108 9.03 -15.37 12.93
CA VAL A 108 9.29 -14.51 11.76
C VAL A 108 8.25 -14.75 10.66
N ASP A 109 7.83 -16.01 10.47
CA ASP A 109 6.80 -16.39 9.50
C ASP A 109 5.44 -15.75 9.84
N ASP A 110 5.14 -15.64 11.14
CA ASP A 110 3.96 -14.92 11.63
C ASP A 110 4.03 -13.41 11.34
N VAL A 111 5.19 -12.78 11.52
CA VAL A 111 5.38 -11.35 11.24
C VAL A 111 5.17 -11.08 9.75
N ILE A 112 5.83 -11.85 8.89
CA ILE A 112 5.72 -11.69 7.43
C ILE A 112 4.27 -11.91 6.96
N THR A 113 3.61 -12.94 7.50
CA THR A 113 2.22 -13.25 7.15
C THR A 113 1.25 -12.19 7.67
N GLY A 114 1.55 -11.56 8.81
CA GLY A 114 0.73 -10.49 9.37
C GLY A 114 0.90 -9.11 8.71
N GLU A 115 1.93 -8.92 7.88
CA GLU A 115 2.13 -7.70 7.08
C GLU A 115 1.32 -7.68 5.77
N ILE A 116 0.78 -8.82 5.35
CA ILE A 116 0.01 -9.00 4.09
C ILE A 116 -1.49 -9.10 4.42
#